data_AF-A0A5K1EG58-F1
#
_entry.id   AF-A0A5K1EG58-F1
#
_cell.length_a   1.000
_cell.length_b   1.000
_cell.length_c   1.000
_cell.angle_alpha   90.00
_cell.angle_beta   90.00
_cell.angle_gamma   90.00
#
_symmetry.space_group_name_H-M   'P 1'
#
loop_
_entity.id
_entity.type
_entity.pdbx_description
1 polymer ?
#
loop_
_entity_poly.entity_id
_entity_poly.type
_entity_poly.pdbx_seq_one_letter_code
_entity_poly.pdbx_strand_id
1 'polypeptide(L)' 'VIFPSLLQLQRGITDAEDRKQREACREKYKSRDDEERGKFTEVDIEREEECGICMELNSKVVLPNCNHALCMKCYRDW' A
#
# COMPACT_ATOMS: atom_id res chain seq x y z
N VAL A 1 0.89 20.79 9.88
CA VAL A 1 1.22 21.35 8.55
C VAL A 1 0.12 20.91 7.59
N ILE A 2 -0.63 21.83 6.99
CA ILE A 2 -1.64 21.45 5.99
C ILE A 2 -0.88 21.14 4.69
N PHE A 3 -1.11 19.95 4.13
CA PHE A 3 -0.48 19.58 2.87
C PHE A 3 -0.91 20.55 1.76
N PRO A 4 0.00 21.05 0.91
CA PRO A 4 -0.34 21.95 -0.18
C PRO A 4 -1.47 21.41 -1.08
N SER A 5 -1.54 20.09 -1.26
CA SER A 5 -2.62 19.39 -1.98
C SER A 5 -4.01 19.60 -1.36
N LEU A 6 -4.11 19.73 -0.04
CA LEU A 6 -5.39 19.96 0.65
C LEU A 6 -5.87 21.41 0.51
N LEU A 7 -4.95 22.37 0.40
CA LEU A 7 -5.30 23.79 0.17
C LEU A 7 -5.84 24.03 -1.23
N GLN A 8 -5.45 23.20 -2.20
CA GLN A 8 -5.86 23.33 -3.60
C GLN A 8 -7.29 22.84 -3.86
N LEU A 9 -7.85 21.96 -3.02
CA LEU A 9 -9.25 21.53 -3.11
C LEU A 9 -10.24 22.70 -2.95
N GLN A 10 -9.88 23.72 -2.16
CA GLN A 10 -10.75 24.86 -1.88
C GLN A 10 -10.83 25.87 -3.03
N ARG A 11 -9.78 25.98 -3.87
CA ARG A 11 -9.72 26.93 -4.99
C ARG A 11 -9.90 26.29 -6.37
N GLY A 12 -10.02 24.96 -6.41
CA GLY A 12 -9.94 24.19 -7.64
C GLY A 12 -8.49 24.06 -8.13
N ILE A 13 -8.23 23.02 -8.90
CA ILE A 13 -6.91 22.73 -9.48
C ILE A 13 -6.99 23.01 -10.98
N THR A 14 -6.09 23.85 -11.50
CA THR A 14 -5.95 24.03 -12.94
C THR A 14 -5.18 22.88 -13.55
N ASP A 15 -5.41 22.60 -14.84
CA ASP A 15 -4.77 21.50 -15.57
C ASP A 15 -3.22 21.59 -15.53
N ALA A 16 -2.69 22.82 -15.53
CA ALA A 16 -1.25 23.08 -15.39
C ALA A 16 -0.70 22.72 -13.99
N GLU A 17 -1.48 22.97 -12.94
CA GLU A 17 -1.11 22.64 -11.56
C GLU A 17 -1.18 21.12 -11.32
N ASP A 18 -2.21 20.45 -11.83
CA ASP A 18 -2.33 18.99 -11.78
C ASP A 18 -1.14 18.32 -12.49
N ARG A 19 -0.79 18.78 -13.69
CA ARG A 19 0.36 18.26 -14.43
C ARG A 19 1.67 18.42 -13.65
N LYS A 20 1.90 19.60 -13.06
CA LYS A 20 3.09 19.87 -12.24
C LYS A 20 3.15 18.98 -11.00
N GLN A 21 2.01 18.73 -10.36
CA GLN A 21 1.93 17.83 -9.20
C GLN A 21 2.16 16.38 -9.59
N ARG A 22 1.61 15.92 -10.72
CA ARG A 22 1.86 14.59 -11.26
C ARG A 22 3.33 14.39 -11.60
N GLU A 23 3.99 15.37 -12.21
CA GLU A 23 5.42 15.33 -12.48
C GLU A 23 6.23 15.29 -11.18
N ALA A 24 5.91 16.15 -10.20
CA ALA A 24 6.60 16.16 -8.92
C ALA A 24 6.41 14.85 -8.13
N CYS A 25 5.21 14.27 -8.14
CA CYS A 25 4.95 12.94 -7.58
C CYS A 25 5.72 11.87 -8.37
N ARG A 26 5.71 11.92 -9.70
CA ARG A 26 6.43 10.98 -10.54
C ARG A 26 7.94 11.06 -10.30
N GLU A 27 8.53 12.23 -10.04
CA GLU A 27 9.96 12.35 -9.72
C GLU A 27 10.27 11.90 -8.28
N LYS A 28 9.41 12.22 -7.31
CA LYS A 28 9.60 11.83 -5.91
C LYS A 28 9.39 10.33 -5.66
N TYR A 29 8.44 9.75 -6.38
CA TYR A 29 8.11 8.33 -6.36
C TYR A 29 8.54 7.67 -7.67
N LYS A 30 9.48 8.28 -8.41
CA LYS A 30 10.16 7.65 -9.54
C LYS A 30 10.94 6.54 -8.92
N SER A 31 10.34 5.38 -9.02
CA SER A 31 10.71 4.38 -8.09
C SER A 31 12.11 3.91 -8.40
N ARG A 32 12.90 3.75 -7.34
CA ARG A 32 14.02 2.81 -7.35
C ARG A 32 13.52 1.37 -7.63
N ASP A 33 12.20 1.15 -7.74
CA ASP A 33 11.55 -0.14 -8.01
C ASP A 33 11.85 -0.79 -9.35
N ASP A 34 12.27 -0.10 -10.42
CA ASP A 34 12.44 -0.84 -11.69
C ASP A 34 13.65 -1.81 -11.65
N GLU A 35 14.59 -1.60 -10.71
CA GLU A 35 15.65 -2.57 -10.39
C GLU A 35 15.31 -3.46 -9.16
N GLU A 36 14.37 -3.05 -8.30
CA GLU A 36 14.06 -3.71 -7.02
C GLU A 36 12.80 -4.61 -7.09
N ARG A 37 11.78 -4.27 -7.88
CA ARG A 37 10.57 -5.11 -8.11
C ARG A 37 10.85 -6.46 -8.76
N GLY A 38 12.04 -6.65 -9.32
CA GLY A 38 12.46 -7.92 -9.92
C GLY A 38 12.97 -8.95 -8.91
N LYS A 39 13.27 -8.55 -7.67
CA LYS A 39 13.82 -9.44 -6.65
C LYS A 39 13.12 -9.25 -5.32
N PHE A 40 11.86 -9.70 -5.24
CA PHE A 40 11.36 -10.11 -3.93
C PHE A 40 12.35 -11.13 -3.39
N THR A 41 12.94 -10.84 -2.23
CA THR A 41 13.78 -11.84 -1.57
C THR A 41 12.87 -12.98 -1.12
N GLU A 42 13.40 -14.20 -1.02
CA GLU A 42 12.64 -15.35 -0.49
C GLU A 42 11.97 -15.01 0.85
N VAL A 43 12.66 -14.20 1.68
CA VAL A 43 12.16 -13.66 2.94
C VAL A 43 10.94 -12.73 2.78
N ASP A 44 10.88 -11.91 1.73
CA ASP A 44 9.72 -11.04 1.49
C ASP A 44 8.50 -11.84 1.03
N ILE A 45 8.71 -12.92 0.28
CA ILE A 45 7.64 -13.83 -0.17
C ILE A 45 7.06 -14.57 1.04
N GLU A 46 7.92 -15.14 1.89
CA GLU A 46 7.49 -15.82 3.12
C GLU A 46 6.69 -14.89 4.04
N ARG A 47 7.14 -13.62 4.19
CA ARG A 47 6.43 -12.61 5.00
C ARG A 47 5.04 -12.28 4.46
N GLU A 48 4.85 -12.30 3.14
CA GLU A 48 3.53 -12.10 2.52
C GLU A 48 2.59 -13.30 2.74
N GLU A 49 3.12 -14.51 2.93
CA GLU A 49 2.32 -15.72 3.19
C GLU A 49 1.92 -15.88 4.67
N GLU A 50 2.62 -15.24 5.61
CA GLU A 50 2.35 -15.33 7.06
C GLU A 50 1.12 -14.55 7.52
N CYS A 51 0.31 -15.12 8.42
CA CYS A 51 -0.78 -14.39 9.05
C CYS A 51 -0.24 -13.18 9.84
N GLY A 52 -0.68 -11.96 9.50
CA GLY A 52 -0.20 -10.72 10.14
C GLY A 52 -0.56 -10.52 11.62
N ILE A 53 -1.15 -11.52 12.28
CA ILE A 53 -1.43 -11.53 13.72
C ILE A 53 -0.50 -12.52 14.44
N CYS A 54 -0.56 -13.81 14.11
CA CYS A 54 0.25 -14.83 14.77
C CYS A 54 1.64 -15.02 14.15
N MET A 55 1.92 -14.39 13.00
CA MET A 55 3.14 -14.56 12.20
C MET A 55 3.44 -16.02 11.82
N GLU A 56 2.40 -16.87 11.78
CA GLU A 56 2.53 -18.25 11.32
C GLU A 56 2.14 -18.36 9.84
N LEU A 57 2.87 -19.21 9.10
CA LEU A 57 2.52 -19.65 7.75
C LEU A 57 1.26 -20.53 7.79
N ASN A 58 0.10 -19.88 7.64
CA ASN A 58 -1.20 -20.53 7.61
C ASN A 58 -2.02 -19.96 6.46
N SER A 59 -2.84 -20.78 5.80
CA SER A 59 -3.77 -20.29 4.78
C SER A 59 -4.66 -19.17 5.33
N LYS A 60 -4.64 -18.03 4.63
CA LYS A 60 -5.46 -16.87 4.97
C LYS A 60 -6.81 -16.93 4.27
N VAL A 61 -7.84 -16.46 4.95
CA VAL A 61 -9.16 -16.18 4.36
C VAL A 61 -9.40 -14.67 4.35
N VAL A 62 -10.04 -14.18 3.30
CA VAL A 62 -10.42 -12.76 3.18
C VAL A 62 -11.88 -12.60 3.60
N LEU A 63 -12.14 -11.68 4.54
CA LEU A 63 -13.49 -11.38 4.98
C LEU A 63 -14.18 -10.44 3.97
N PRO A 64 -15.34 -10.80 3.40
CA PRO A 64 -15.97 -10.03 2.32
C PRO A 64 -16.52 -8.67 2.77
N ASN A 65 -16.75 -8.47 4.07
CA ASN A 65 -17.36 -7.25 4.60
C ASN A 65 -16.35 -6.16 4.97
N CYS A 66 -15.07 -6.50 5.13
CA CYS A 66 -14.04 -5.58 5.62
C CYS A 66 -12.65 -5.78 5.00
N ASN A 67 -12.51 -6.74 4.07
CA ASN A 67 -11.27 -7.04 3.33
C ASN A 67 -10.07 -7.44 4.20
N HIS A 68 -10.27 -7.75 5.49
CA HIS A 68 -9.21 -8.29 6.34
C HIS A 68 -8.83 -9.71 5.90
N ALA A 69 -7.53 -10.04 5.94
CA ALA A 69 -6.98 -11.35 5.61
C ALA A 69 -6.33 -11.98 6.85
N LEU A 70 -6.88 -13.11 7.31
CA LEU A 70 -6.52 -13.74 8.59
C LEU A 70 -6.45 -15.25 8.45
N CYS A 71 -5.64 -15.93 9.27
CA CYS A 71 -5.75 -17.38 9.39
C CYS A 71 -7.01 -17.75 10.19
N MET A 72 -7.52 -18.96 9.98
CA MET A 72 -8.74 -19.43 10.64
C MET A 72 -8.66 -19.46 12.18
N LYS A 73 -7.46 -19.61 12.76
CA LYS A 73 -7.26 -19.53 14.22
C LYS A 73 -7.48 -18.09 14.70
N CYS A 74 -6.71 -17.13 14.17
CA CYS A 74 -6.84 -15.73 14.55
C CYS A 74 -8.21 -15.13 14.23
N TYR A 75 -8.91 -15.61 13.19
CA TYR A 75 -10.30 -15.20 12.94
C TYR A 75 -11.27 -15.66 14.03
N ARG A 76 -11.11 -16.87 14.57
CA ARG A 76 -11.98 -17.39 15.65
C ARG A 76 -11.75 -16.70 16.99
N ASP A 77 -10.54 -16.21 17.20
CA ASP A 77 -10.12 -15.55 18.44
C ASP A 77 -10.28 -14.02 18.41
N TRP A 78 -10.71 -13.45 17.28
CA TRP A 78 -10.98 -12.02 17.06
C TRP A 78 -12.42 -11.67 17.44
#